data_AF-A0A0R0H5U8-F1
#
_entry.id   AF-A0A0R0H5U8-F1
#
_cell.length_a   1.000
_cell.length_b   1.000
_cell.length_c   1.000
_cell.angle_alpha   90.00
_cell.angle_beta   90.00
_cell.angle_gamma   90.00
#
_symmetry.space_group_name_H-M   'P 1'
#
loop_
_entity.id
_entity.type
_entity.pdbx_description
1 polymer ?
#
loop_
_entity_poly.entity_id
_entity_poly.type
_entity_poly.pdbx_seq_one_letter_code
_entity_poly.pdbx_strand_id
1 'polypeptide(L)'
;MQLQILGDGSSFLDYGLSEVDPEVHAIIDKEKDRQFKTVMEAVGSCLTNKYSEGLPSKRYYGGDEYIDELETLCQQRALATFHVDGNKWGDCITLYGSLANFAVFTAVLKPHDRIMDLNLPHGGHLSHGFMTPKKCLIDYDMLEKTATLFRPKLIIAGASAYPRDIDSPRMRKIADEVGAFLMMDMAQIYIVIIPRIKQ
;
A
#
# COMPACT_ATOMS: atom_id res chain seq x y z
N MET A 1 -1.41 -32.11 -22.21
CA MET A 1 0.03 -32.42 -22.31
C MET A 1 0.74 -31.69 -21.18
N GLN A 2 1.06 -32.36 -20.08
CA GLN A 2 1.87 -31.78 -19.01
C GLN A 2 3.34 -31.90 -19.40
N LEU A 3 4.11 -30.81 -19.24
CA LEU A 3 5.54 -30.83 -19.45
C LEU A 3 6.22 -31.24 -18.13
N GLN A 4 6.48 -32.54 -17.96
CA GLN A 4 7.36 -33.00 -16.88
C GLN A 4 8.80 -32.63 -17.23
N ILE A 5 9.27 -31.49 -16.71
CA ILE A 5 10.70 -31.16 -16.69
C ILE A 5 11.34 -32.03 -15.61
N LEU A 6 11.64 -33.28 -15.96
CA LEU A 6 12.57 -34.12 -15.23
C LEU A 6 13.98 -33.60 -15.50
N GLY A 7 14.36 -32.55 -14.77
CA GLY A 7 15.78 -32.21 -14.63
C GLY A 7 16.53 -33.41 -14.05
N ASP A 8 17.72 -33.68 -14.55
CA ASP A 8 18.59 -34.66 -13.91
C ASP A 8 19.05 -34.16 -12.53
N GLY A 9 19.54 -35.07 -11.70
CA GLY A 9 20.01 -34.77 -10.35
C GLY A 9 21.36 -34.05 -10.31
N SER A 10 21.70 -33.24 -11.31
CA SER A 10 22.87 -32.37 -11.26
C SER A 10 22.67 -31.30 -10.19
N SER A 11 23.72 -31.05 -9.42
CA SER A 11 23.70 -30.01 -8.38
C SER A 11 23.59 -28.64 -9.05
N PHE A 12 22.50 -27.91 -8.77
CA PHE A 12 22.52 -26.46 -8.87
C PHE A 12 23.67 -25.96 -7.98
N LEU A 13 24.73 -25.47 -8.62
CA LEU A 13 25.82 -24.79 -7.93
C LEU A 13 25.37 -23.35 -7.69
N ASP A 14 24.95 -23.05 -6.46
CA ASP A 14 24.63 -21.70 -6.02
C ASP A 14 25.91 -20.86 -5.95
N TYR A 15 26.34 -20.35 -7.10
CA TYR A 15 27.44 -19.40 -7.20
C TYR A 15 27.10 -18.07 -6.51
N GLY A 16 28.07 -17.48 -5.82
CA GLY A 16 27.89 -16.18 -5.17
C GLY A 16 27.69 -15.07 -6.20
N LEU A 17 26.90 -14.04 -5.87
CA LEU A 17 26.73 -12.87 -6.75
C LEU A 17 28.07 -12.19 -7.08
N SER A 18 29.04 -12.23 -6.16
CA SER A 18 30.42 -11.78 -6.37
C SER A 18 31.20 -12.57 -7.43
N GLU A 19 30.78 -13.79 -7.76
CA GLU A 19 31.38 -14.69 -8.74
C GLU A 19 30.66 -14.60 -10.09
N VAL A 20 29.34 -14.45 -10.07
CA VAL A 20 28.48 -14.36 -11.27
C VAL A 20 28.50 -12.95 -11.87
N ASP A 21 28.38 -11.91 -11.04
CA ASP A 21 28.33 -10.51 -11.45
C ASP A 21 29.05 -9.60 -10.44
N PRO A 22 30.40 -9.53 -10.50
CA PRO A 22 31.18 -8.68 -9.62
C PRO A 22 30.92 -7.17 -9.83
N GLU A 23 30.40 -6.75 -10.98
CA GLU A 23 30.06 -5.34 -11.24
C GLU A 23 28.80 -4.93 -10.45
N VAL A 24 27.74 -5.73 -10.51
CA VAL A 24 26.52 -5.55 -9.71
C VAL A 24 26.83 -5.71 -8.21
N HIS A 25 27.68 -6.67 -7.82
CA HIS A 25 28.11 -6.78 -6.42
C HIS A 25 28.79 -5.50 -5.92
N ALA A 26 29.73 -4.95 -6.70
CA ALA A 26 30.43 -3.71 -6.36
C ALA A 26 29.54 -2.45 -6.41
N ILE A 27 28.38 -2.49 -7.08
CA ILE A 27 27.35 -1.44 -7.01
C ILE A 27 26.52 -1.60 -5.73
N ILE A 28 26.12 -2.84 -5.41
CA ILE A 28 25.33 -3.17 -4.22
C ILE A 28 26.09 -2.80 -2.93
N ASP A 29 27.40 -3.03 -2.87
CA ASP A 29 28.20 -2.70 -1.68
C ASP A 29 28.30 -1.19 -1.44
N LYS A 30 28.54 -0.39 -2.48
CA LYS A 30 28.50 1.10 -2.39
C LYS A 30 27.15 1.61 -1.87
N GLU A 31 26.07 0.88 -2.16
CA GLU A 31 24.71 1.18 -1.69
C GLU A 31 24.37 0.54 -0.32
N LYS A 32 25.14 -0.44 0.17
CA LYS A 32 25.11 -0.90 1.58
C LYS A 32 25.86 0.10 2.47
N ASP A 33 27.04 0.56 2.06
CA ASP A 33 27.82 1.56 2.79
C ASP A 33 27.05 2.88 2.96
N ARG A 34 26.12 3.17 2.03
CA ARG A 34 25.20 4.31 2.08
C ARG A 34 23.90 4.04 2.87
N GLN A 35 23.52 2.78 3.15
CA GLN A 35 22.24 2.43 3.77
C GLN A 35 22.30 1.16 4.65
N PHE A 36 21.98 1.31 5.94
CA PHE A 36 21.67 0.19 6.83
C PHE A 36 20.38 -0.55 6.40
N LYS A 37 20.39 -1.89 6.50
CA LYS A 37 19.32 -2.78 6.00
C LYS A 37 19.03 -3.87 7.03
N THR A 38 17.76 -4.14 7.33
CA THR A 38 17.31 -5.08 8.37
C THR A 38 16.20 -6.06 7.94
N VAL A 39 15.75 -6.01 6.69
CA VAL A 39 14.59 -6.80 6.18
C VAL A 39 14.93 -7.63 4.92
N MET A 40 16.14 -7.47 4.37
CA MET A 40 16.49 -7.99 3.03
C MET A 40 16.49 -9.51 2.90
N GLU A 41 16.74 -10.26 3.98
CA GLU A 41 16.88 -11.72 3.95
C GLU A 41 15.59 -12.42 3.46
N ALA A 42 14.43 -12.00 3.97
CA ALA A 42 13.15 -12.52 3.51
C ALA A 42 12.84 -12.12 2.05
N VAL A 43 13.22 -10.92 1.64
CA VAL A 43 12.98 -10.38 0.28
C VAL A 43 13.86 -11.07 -0.77
N GLY A 44 15.09 -11.44 -0.41
CA GLY A 44 16.03 -12.18 -1.26
C GLY A 44 15.89 -13.70 -1.19
N SER A 45 14.83 -14.23 -0.58
CA SER A 45 14.62 -15.67 -0.38
C SER A 45 13.96 -16.37 -1.58
N CYS A 46 13.91 -17.70 -1.54
CA CYS A 46 13.29 -18.54 -2.56
C CYS A 46 11.76 -18.33 -2.74
N LEU A 47 11.12 -17.52 -1.90
CA LEU A 47 9.69 -17.17 -2.03
C LEU A 47 9.36 -16.51 -3.39
N THR A 48 10.33 -15.82 -4.01
CA THR A 48 10.20 -15.22 -5.35
C THR A 48 9.95 -16.25 -6.47
N ASN A 49 10.18 -17.54 -6.21
CA ASN A 49 10.03 -18.61 -7.20
C ASN A 49 8.58 -19.12 -7.36
N LYS A 50 7.62 -18.69 -6.53
CA LYS A 50 6.27 -19.27 -6.48
C LYS A 50 5.18 -18.35 -7.04
N TYR A 51 4.45 -18.87 -8.04
CA TYR A 51 3.15 -18.31 -8.46
C TYR A 51 2.04 -18.77 -7.51
N SER A 52 1.31 -17.80 -6.94
CA SER A 52 0.30 -17.99 -5.88
C SER A 52 -0.98 -17.16 -6.13
N GLU A 53 -1.37 -16.97 -7.39
CA GLU A 53 -2.57 -16.19 -7.74
C GLU A 53 -3.83 -16.75 -7.06
N GLY A 54 -4.67 -15.84 -6.56
CA GLY A 54 -5.85 -16.15 -5.75
C GLY A 54 -5.75 -15.55 -4.36
N LEU A 55 -6.42 -16.17 -3.39
CA LEU A 55 -6.32 -15.86 -1.95
C LEU A 55 -5.89 -17.13 -1.20
N PRO A 56 -5.46 -17.04 0.07
CA PRO A 56 -5.22 -18.21 0.91
C PRO A 56 -6.39 -19.20 0.90
N SER A 57 -6.07 -20.48 0.77
CA SER A 57 -6.99 -21.61 0.55
C SER A 57 -7.91 -21.51 -0.68
N LYS A 58 -7.62 -20.58 -1.60
CA LYS A 58 -8.38 -20.29 -2.84
C LYS A 58 -7.43 -19.89 -3.98
N ARG A 59 -6.33 -20.61 -4.12
CA ARG A 59 -5.31 -20.43 -5.16
C ARG A 59 -5.75 -21.06 -6.48
N TYR A 60 -5.24 -20.55 -7.61
CA TYR A 60 -5.37 -21.18 -8.93
C TYR A 60 -4.29 -22.25 -9.19
N TYR A 61 -3.25 -22.30 -8.35
CA TYR A 61 -2.14 -23.25 -8.42
C TYR A 61 -2.08 -24.15 -7.18
N GLY A 62 -1.24 -25.18 -7.22
CA GLY A 62 -0.91 -26.02 -6.07
C GLY A 62 0.48 -25.72 -5.51
N GLY A 63 0.83 -26.33 -4.37
CA GLY A 63 2.12 -26.13 -3.71
C GLY A 63 2.25 -24.80 -2.95
N ASP A 64 1.12 -24.17 -2.62
CA ASP A 64 1.03 -22.87 -1.94
C ASP A 64 0.89 -22.97 -0.41
N GLU A 65 1.03 -24.16 0.18
CA GLU A 65 0.72 -24.41 1.60
C GLU A 65 1.51 -23.45 2.54
N TYR A 66 2.80 -23.25 2.25
CA TYR A 66 3.66 -22.32 3.00
C TYR A 66 3.47 -20.84 2.62
N ILE A 67 2.96 -20.57 1.41
CA ILE A 67 2.64 -19.20 0.97
C ILE A 67 1.33 -18.73 1.63
N ASP A 68 0.36 -19.63 1.78
CA ASP A 68 -0.87 -19.41 2.53
C ASP A 68 -0.60 -19.15 4.01
N GLU A 69 0.30 -19.91 4.64
CA GLU A 69 0.74 -19.65 6.02
C GLU A 69 1.39 -18.27 6.14
N LEU A 70 2.32 -17.93 5.24
CA LEU A 70 3.03 -16.64 5.24
C LEU A 70 2.09 -15.44 5.00
N GLU A 71 1.21 -15.52 4.00
CA GLU A 71 0.27 -14.44 3.68
C GLU A 71 -0.75 -14.25 4.81
N THR A 72 -1.29 -15.35 5.36
CA THR A 72 -2.19 -15.31 6.52
C THR A 72 -1.51 -14.68 7.74
N LEU A 73 -0.26 -15.05 8.01
CA LEU A 73 0.55 -14.45 9.08
C LEU A 73 0.82 -12.96 8.83
N CYS A 74 1.01 -12.55 7.59
CA CYS A 74 1.20 -11.15 7.21
C CYS A 74 -0.08 -10.33 7.44
N GLN A 75 -1.22 -10.80 6.94
CA GLN A 75 -2.54 -10.17 7.15
C GLN A 75 -2.87 -10.05 8.66
N GLN A 76 -2.67 -11.12 9.44
CA GLN A 76 -2.86 -11.10 10.90
C GLN A 76 -1.96 -10.06 11.58
N ARG A 77 -0.70 -9.95 11.17
CA ARG A 77 0.24 -8.95 11.70
C ARG A 77 -0.15 -7.53 11.30
N ALA A 78 -0.62 -7.29 10.08
CA ALA A 78 -1.10 -5.98 9.64
C ALA A 78 -2.30 -5.51 10.49
N LEU A 79 -3.32 -6.37 10.64
CA LEU A 79 -4.50 -6.07 11.48
C LEU A 79 -4.11 -5.83 12.96
N ALA A 80 -3.20 -6.65 13.50
CA ALA A 80 -2.69 -6.47 14.87
C ALA A 80 -1.85 -5.20 15.05
N THR A 81 -1.07 -4.79 14.03
CA THR A 81 -0.28 -3.54 14.03
C THR A 81 -1.16 -2.29 14.10
N PHE A 82 -2.32 -2.30 13.44
CA PHE A 82 -3.31 -1.22 13.54
C PHE A 82 -4.36 -1.43 14.65
N HIS A 83 -4.22 -2.49 15.46
CA HIS A 83 -5.14 -2.86 16.54
C HIS A 83 -6.62 -2.95 16.13
N VAL A 84 -6.88 -3.39 14.89
CA VAL A 84 -8.23 -3.46 14.34
C VAL A 84 -8.87 -4.84 14.53
N ASP A 85 -10.19 -4.86 14.71
CA ASP A 85 -11.01 -6.05 14.79
C ASP A 85 -11.15 -6.71 13.40
N GLY A 86 -10.60 -7.93 13.24
CA GLY A 86 -10.65 -8.71 12.00
C GLY A 86 -12.06 -9.10 11.53
N ASN A 87 -13.09 -8.94 12.36
CA ASN A 87 -14.50 -9.11 11.98
C ASN A 87 -15.08 -7.85 11.30
N LYS A 88 -14.36 -6.72 11.37
CA LYS A 88 -14.73 -5.42 10.78
C LYS A 88 -13.74 -4.93 9.72
N TRP A 89 -12.50 -5.42 9.77
CA TRP A 89 -11.41 -5.02 8.89
C TRP A 89 -10.75 -6.25 8.28
N GLY A 90 -10.58 -6.26 6.96
CA GLY A 90 -9.68 -7.17 6.26
C GLY A 90 -8.42 -6.44 5.83
N ASP A 91 -7.38 -7.20 5.48
CA ASP A 91 -6.16 -6.70 4.85
C ASP A 91 -6.05 -7.21 3.41
N CYS A 92 -5.32 -6.49 2.55
CA CYS A 92 -5.06 -6.86 1.16
C CYS A 92 -3.67 -6.35 0.78
N ILE A 93 -2.70 -7.26 0.75
CA ILE A 93 -1.29 -6.95 0.53
C ILE A 93 -1.07 -6.65 -0.97
N THR A 94 -0.41 -5.54 -1.27
CA THR A 94 -0.22 -5.04 -2.64
C THR A 94 1.24 -4.64 -2.89
N LEU A 95 1.66 -4.62 -4.16
CA LEU A 95 3.07 -4.43 -4.54
C LEU A 95 3.64 -3.05 -4.16
N TYR A 96 2.86 -1.98 -4.30
CA TYR A 96 3.24 -0.62 -3.90
C TYR A 96 2.01 0.31 -3.85
N GLY A 97 2.10 1.40 -3.07
CA GLY A 97 0.96 2.26 -2.71
C GLY A 97 0.16 2.82 -3.90
N SER A 98 0.80 3.16 -5.02
CA SER A 98 0.08 3.66 -6.20
C SER A 98 -0.82 2.60 -6.84
N LEU A 99 -0.45 1.31 -6.79
CA LEU A 99 -1.34 0.21 -7.18
C LEU A 99 -2.39 -0.09 -6.11
N ALA A 100 -2.08 0.06 -4.82
CA ALA A 100 -3.07 -0.04 -3.75
C ALA A 100 -4.21 0.96 -3.95
N ASN A 101 -3.86 2.23 -4.21
CA ASN A 101 -4.83 3.28 -4.46
C ASN A 101 -5.66 3.00 -5.73
N PHE A 102 -5.00 2.57 -6.82
CA PHE A 102 -5.71 2.21 -8.06
C PHE A 102 -6.65 1.00 -7.88
N ALA A 103 -6.25 0.00 -7.09
CA ALA A 103 -7.08 -1.15 -6.75
C ALA A 103 -8.35 -0.72 -5.99
N VAL A 104 -8.22 0.15 -4.98
CA VAL A 104 -9.37 0.74 -4.27
C VAL A 104 -10.29 1.50 -5.23
N PHE A 105 -9.72 2.32 -6.13
CA PHE A 105 -10.52 3.05 -7.13
C PHE A 105 -11.31 2.09 -8.02
N THR A 106 -10.67 1.06 -8.59
CA THR A 106 -11.35 0.07 -9.45
C THR A 106 -12.34 -0.82 -8.71
N ALA A 107 -12.21 -0.97 -7.38
CA ALA A 107 -13.14 -1.75 -6.57
C ALA A 107 -14.44 -1.00 -6.22
N VAL A 108 -14.38 0.34 -6.04
CA VAL A 108 -15.54 1.13 -5.56
C VAL A 108 -16.11 2.14 -6.56
N LEU A 109 -15.41 2.40 -7.69
CA LEU A 109 -15.79 3.39 -8.69
C LEU A 109 -15.99 2.76 -10.08
N LYS A 110 -16.86 3.39 -10.87
CA LYS A 110 -16.99 3.11 -12.31
C LYS A 110 -16.14 4.08 -13.12
N PRO A 111 -15.80 3.76 -14.39
CA PRO A 111 -15.24 4.74 -15.32
C PRO A 111 -16.09 6.02 -15.33
N HIS A 112 -15.42 7.17 -15.25
CA HIS A 112 -16.01 8.52 -15.18
C HIS A 112 -16.75 8.88 -13.86
N ASP A 113 -16.72 8.05 -12.81
CA ASP A 113 -17.02 8.52 -11.45
C ASP A 113 -15.96 9.53 -10.96
N ARG A 114 -16.33 10.33 -9.95
CA ARG A 114 -15.57 11.54 -9.54
C ARG A 114 -14.85 11.35 -8.21
N ILE A 115 -13.61 11.83 -8.12
CA ILE A 115 -12.71 11.72 -6.96
C ILE A 115 -12.32 13.13 -6.46
N MET A 116 -12.09 13.31 -5.15
CA MET A 116 -11.68 14.58 -4.54
C MET A 116 -10.62 14.41 -3.43
N ASP A 117 -9.58 15.27 -3.41
CA ASP A 117 -8.41 15.18 -2.48
C ASP A 117 -7.60 16.53 -2.43
N LEU A 118 -6.37 16.55 -1.90
CA LEU A 118 -5.42 17.64 -1.58
C LEU A 118 -4.36 17.91 -2.68
N ASN A 119 -4.06 19.16 -3.08
CA ASN A 119 -3.40 19.42 -4.38
C ASN A 119 -1.91 19.07 -4.39
N LEU A 120 -1.38 18.73 -5.56
CA LEU A 120 0.05 18.55 -5.80
C LEU A 120 0.91 19.74 -5.33
N PRO A 121 0.62 21.01 -5.72
CA PRO A 121 1.33 22.20 -5.19
C PRO A 121 1.06 22.50 -3.71
N HIS A 122 0.21 21.68 -3.06
CA HIS A 122 -0.39 21.90 -1.76
C HIS A 122 -0.20 20.71 -0.81
N GLY A 123 0.80 19.86 -1.07
CA GLY A 123 1.17 18.74 -0.20
C GLY A 123 0.42 17.43 -0.42
N GLY A 124 -0.39 17.32 -1.48
CA GLY A 124 -0.95 16.05 -1.93
C GLY A 124 0.09 15.07 -2.48
N HIS A 125 -0.35 13.84 -2.73
CA HIS A 125 0.38 12.92 -3.61
C HIS A 125 0.20 13.34 -5.08
N LEU A 126 0.91 12.69 -6.01
CA LEU A 126 0.89 12.93 -7.47
C LEU A 126 -0.50 12.83 -8.16
N SER A 127 -1.56 12.56 -7.40
CA SER A 127 -2.90 12.22 -7.87
C SER A 127 -4.03 13.18 -7.41
N HIS A 128 -3.75 14.21 -6.59
CA HIS A 128 -4.73 14.80 -5.63
C HIS A 128 -4.95 16.37 -5.77
N GLY A 129 -5.93 17.03 -5.07
CA GLY A 129 -6.65 18.30 -5.50
C GLY A 129 -6.67 19.74 -4.82
N PHE A 130 -6.75 20.05 -3.49
CA PHE A 130 -6.80 21.47 -2.94
C PHE A 130 -5.99 21.86 -1.63
N MET A 131 -5.91 23.17 -1.19
CA MET A 131 -5.45 23.73 0.14
C MET A 131 -5.60 25.29 0.22
N THR A 132 -5.57 25.91 1.43
CA THR A 132 -5.54 27.39 1.66
C THR A 132 -4.18 28.10 1.40
N PRO A 133 -4.16 29.28 0.74
CA PRO A 133 -2.93 30.09 0.56
C PRO A 133 -2.38 30.80 1.80
N LYS A 134 -3.17 30.98 2.87
CA LYS A 134 -2.80 31.85 4.02
C LYS A 134 -2.35 31.14 5.29
N LYS A 135 -2.60 29.83 5.41
CA LYS A 135 -2.29 29.06 6.63
C LYS A 135 -1.60 27.72 6.36
N CYS A 136 -1.46 27.30 5.11
CA CYS A 136 -1.01 25.95 4.72
C CYS A 136 -1.84 24.85 5.43
N LEU A 137 -3.15 25.11 5.57
CA LEU A 137 -4.14 24.19 6.15
C LEU A 137 -5.18 23.80 5.09
N ILE A 138 -5.78 22.62 5.27
CA ILE A 138 -6.96 22.18 4.51
C ILE A 138 -8.11 23.16 4.77
N ASP A 139 -8.78 23.58 3.71
CA ASP A 139 -9.99 24.38 3.78
C ASP A 139 -11.22 23.46 3.84
N TYR A 140 -11.59 22.98 5.03
CA TYR A 140 -12.71 22.04 5.17
C TYR A 140 -14.06 22.66 4.78
N ASP A 141 -14.22 23.97 4.89
CA ASP A 141 -15.47 24.66 4.53
C ASP A 141 -15.57 24.92 3.03
N MET A 142 -14.44 25.13 2.34
CA MET A 142 -14.39 25.09 0.88
C MET A 142 -14.52 23.66 0.36
N LEU A 143 -13.95 22.66 1.05
CA LEU A 143 -14.11 21.24 0.71
C LEU A 143 -15.57 20.80 0.79
N GLU A 144 -16.29 21.17 1.85
CA GLU A 144 -17.73 20.90 2.01
C GLU A 144 -18.56 21.51 0.85
N LYS A 145 -18.24 22.76 0.47
CA LYS A 145 -18.89 23.46 -0.67
C LYS A 145 -18.56 22.82 -2.02
N THR A 146 -17.29 22.51 -2.28
CA THR A 146 -16.87 21.89 -3.55
C THR A 146 -17.36 20.46 -3.65
N ALA A 147 -17.34 19.68 -2.57
CA ALA A 147 -17.93 18.34 -2.53
C ALA A 147 -19.43 18.38 -2.82
N THR A 148 -20.17 19.33 -2.24
CA THR A 148 -21.61 19.49 -2.49
C THR A 148 -21.93 19.79 -3.95
N LEU A 149 -21.13 20.64 -4.62
CA LEU A 149 -21.32 20.99 -6.04
C LEU A 149 -20.84 19.89 -6.99
N PHE A 150 -19.64 19.36 -6.76
CA PHE A 150 -18.98 18.36 -7.61
C PHE A 150 -19.57 16.96 -7.43
N ARG A 151 -20.14 16.65 -6.25
CA ARG A 151 -20.69 15.35 -5.86
C ARG A 151 -19.73 14.20 -6.19
N PRO A 152 -18.57 14.11 -5.52
CA PRO A 152 -17.64 12.99 -5.70
C PRO A 152 -18.28 11.67 -5.25
N LYS A 153 -17.73 10.56 -5.73
CA LYS A 153 -18.02 9.20 -5.23
C LYS A 153 -16.99 8.71 -4.22
N LEU A 154 -15.78 9.24 -4.30
CA LEU A 154 -14.70 9.02 -3.34
C LEU A 154 -14.11 10.36 -2.93
N ILE A 155 -14.10 10.62 -1.63
CA ILE A 155 -13.22 11.61 -1.02
C ILE A 155 -12.03 10.85 -0.45
N ILE A 156 -10.82 11.34 -0.69
CA ILE A 156 -9.59 10.78 -0.16
C ILE A 156 -9.02 11.79 0.84
N ALA A 157 -8.50 11.27 1.95
CA ALA A 157 -7.82 12.00 3.01
C ALA A 157 -6.37 11.49 3.08
N GLY A 158 -5.46 12.21 2.42
CA GLY A 158 -4.05 11.82 2.37
C GLY A 158 -3.14 12.99 1.97
N ALA A 159 -1.85 12.83 2.23
CA ALA A 159 -0.85 13.85 1.92
C ALA A 159 0.55 13.27 1.78
N SER A 160 1.37 13.90 0.94
CA SER A 160 2.80 13.62 0.79
C SER A 160 3.70 14.77 1.28
N ALA A 161 3.12 15.91 1.69
CA ALA A 161 3.83 17.00 2.38
C ALA A 161 2.86 17.91 3.18
N TYR A 162 2.04 17.32 4.07
CA TYR A 162 1.16 18.09 4.98
C TYR A 162 1.64 17.96 6.45
N PRO A 163 2.13 19.03 7.10
CA PRO A 163 2.80 18.95 8.39
C PRO A 163 1.83 18.97 9.60
N ARG A 164 0.59 18.50 9.41
CA ARG A 164 -0.50 18.58 10.41
C ARG A 164 -1.40 17.34 10.31
N ASP A 165 -2.04 16.99 11.42
CA ASP A 165 -3.03 15.92 11.43
C ASP A 165 -4.27 16.34 10.60
N ILE A 166 -4.87 15.38 9.89
CA ILE A 166 -6.09 15.58 9.10
C ILE A 166 -7.31 15.38 10.01
N ASP A 167 -8.32 16.25 9.90
CA ASP A 167 -9.57 16.17 10.65
C ASP A 167 -10.48 15.08 10.04
N SER A 168 -10.15 13.82 10.33
CA SER A 168 -10.89 12.66 9.84
C SER A 168 -12.38 12.69 10.21
N PRO A 169 -12.82 13.16 11.40
CA PRO A 169 -14.24 13.41 11.69
C PRO A 169 -14.89 14.40 10.72
N ARG A 170 -14.26 15.55 10.43
CA ARG A 170 -14.78 16.54 9.46
C ARG A 170 -14.82 15.97 8.04
N MET A 171 -13.80 15.21 7.64
CA MET A 171 -13.76 14.50 6.35
C MET A 171 -14.89 13.46 6.23
N ARG A 172 -15.15 12.67 7.28
CA ARG A 172 -16.24 11.68 7.32
C ARG A 172 -17.60 12.35 7.19
N LYS A 173 -17.86 13.42 7.97
CA LYS A 173 -19.09 14.22 7.87
C LYS A 173 -19.35 14.67 6.42
N ILE A 174 -18.36 15.28 5.77
CA ILE A 174 -18.49 15.77 4.39
C ILE A 174 -18.75 14.62 3.41
N ALA A 175 -18.08 13.47 3.61
CA ALA A 175 -18.30 12.28 2.78
C ALA A 175 -19.71 11.68 2.96
N ASP A 176 -20.26 11.67 4.19
CA ASP A 176 -21.64 11.24 4.46
C ASP A 176 -22.66 12.14 3.78
N GLU A 177 -22.51 13.46 3.92
CA GLU A 177 -23.45 14.46 3.39
C GLU A 177 -23.57 14.46 1.86
N VAL A 178 -22.50 14.05 1.14
CA VAL A 178 -22.52 13.92 -0.34
C VAL A 178 -22.72 12.49 -0.84
N GLY A 179 -22.81 11.50 0.06
CA GLY A 179 -22.96 10.08 -0.29
C GLY A 179 -21.71 9.46 -0.93
N ALA A 180 -20.53 9.85 -0.46
CA ALA A 180 -19.24 9.35 -0.92
C ALA A 180 -18.59 8.35 0.06
N PHE A 181 -17.76 7.47 -0.51
CA PHE A 181 -16.76 6.75 0.26
C PHE A 181 -15.70 7.73 0.79
N LEU A 182 -15.11 7.41 1.95
CA LEU A 182 -13.91 8.06 2.47
C LEU A 182 -12.79 7.04 2.47
N MET A 183 -11.67 7.38 1.82
CA MET A 183 -10.42 6.62 1.86
C MET A 183 -9.37 7.43 2.61
N MET A 184 -8.53 6.78 3.42
CA MET A 184 -7.42 7.42 4.11
C MET A 184 -6.10 6.90 3.53
N ASP A 185 -5.34 7.75 2.84
CA ASP A 185 -3.98 7.40 2.39
C ASP A 185 -2.99 7.80 3.50
N MET A 186 -2.55 6.80 4.25
CA MET A 186 -1.68 6.96 5.43
C MET A 186 -0.20 6.74 5.12
N ALA A 187 0.21 6.69 3.85
CA ALA A 187 1.54 6.21 3.43
C ALA A 187 2.75 6.93 4.06
N GLN A 188 2.61 8.18 4.52
CA GLN A 188 3.67 8.89 5.27
C GLN A 188 3.44 9.00 6.78
N ILE A 189 2.22 8.71 7.27
CA ILE A 189 1.81 8.98 8.67
C ILE A 189 1.59 7.72 9.50
N TYR A 190 1.59 6.52 8.89
CA TYR A 190 1.41 5.24 9.58
C TYR A 190 2.36 5.05 10.78
N ILE A 191 3.63 5.47 10.65
CA ILE A 191 4.65 5.39 11.72
C ILE A 191 4.35 6.30 12.92
N VAL A 192 3.55 7.35 12.74
CA VAL A 192 3.07 8.24 13.81
C VAL A 192 1.74 7.74 14.38
N ILE A 193 0.91 7.10 13.56
CA ILE A 193 -0.40 6.56 13.93
C ILE A 193 -0.29 5.28 14.77
N ILE A 194 0.53 4.31 14.37
CA ILE A 194 0.66 3.01 15.05
C ILE A 194 1.01 3.15 16.55
N PRO A 195 1.95 4.02 16.98
CA PRO A 195 2.21 4.26 18.40
C PRO A 195 1.06 4.97 19.14
N ARG A 196 0.26 5.80 18.46
CA ARG A 196 -0.87 6.52 19.04
C ARG A 196 -2.08 5.62 19.30
N ILE A 197 -2.29 4.58 18.49
CA ILE A 197 -3.41 3.62 18.67
C ILE A 197 -3.24 2.77 19.95
N LYS A 198 -2.03 2.73 20.54
CA LYS A 198 -1.75 1.99 21.80
C LYS A 198 -2.10 2.75 23.09
N GLN A 199 -2.82 3.87 23.00
CA GLN A 199 -3.21 4.74 24.13
C GLN A 199 -4.74 4.79 24.29
#